data_AF-A0A6G9YNX6-F1
#
_entry.id   AF-A0A6G9YNX6-F1
#
_cell.length_a   1.000
_cell.length_b   1.000
_cell.length_c   1.000
_cell.angle_alpha   90.00
_cell.angle_beta   90.00
_cell.angle_gamma   90.00
#
_symmetry.space_group_name_H-M   'P 1'
#
loop_
_entity.id
_entity.type
_entity.pdbx_description
1 polymer ?
#
loop_
_entity_poly.entity_id
_entity_poly.type
_entity_poly.pdbx_seq_one_letter_code
_entity_poly.pdbx_strand_id
1 'polypeptide(L)'
;MTVVALISLAVTGCADDKSSNAESSSPAAASSNSESSAAPTSETDDPSGGVRIPIGETKTVVVPADAVLDIKVPAAWGAAASGLRCSVLDGAGRNEDLRSSDVKKTQQIYGHDWMTLWTFSAPPNTELTVGCKDPNSKIPADNQNPYIRVIPRGLLPH
;
A
#
# COMPACT_ATOMS: atom_id res chain seq x y z
N MET A 1 -36.13 -18.99 34.84
CA MET A 1 -36.79 -20.08 34.10
C MET A 1 -36.44 -19.92 32.62
N THR A 2 -35.70 -20.90 32.06
CA THR A 2 -35.79 -21.46 30.67
C THR A 2 -35.85 -20.48 29.47
N VAL A 3 -35.07 -20.54 28.38
CA VAL A 3 -34.64 -21.69 27.53
C VAL A 3 -33.43 -21.29 26.64
N VAL A 4 -32.60 -22.29 26.31
CA VAL A 4 -31.48 -22.39 25.35
C VAL A 4 -31.92 -22.43 23.88
N ALA A 5 -31.16 -21.89 22.92
CA ALA A 5 -31.01 -22.51 21.59
C ALA A 5 -29.80 -21.99 20.78
N LEU A 6 -28.90 -22.93 20.43
CA LEU A 6 -27.86 -22.84 19.39
C LEU A 6 -28.45 -23.26 18.04
N ILE A 7 -28.07 -22.62 16.91
CA ILE A 7 -28.07 -23.26 15.57
C ILE A 7 -26.92 -22.67 14.71
N SER A 8 -26.03 -23.55 14.26
CA SER A 8 -25.02 -23.33 13.22
C SER A 8 -25.58 -23.77 11.86
N LEU A 9 -25.26 -23.06 10.77
CA LEU A 9 -25.46 -23.53 9.40
C LEU A 9 -24.21 -23.21 8.56
N ALA A 10 -23.53 -24.27 8.12
CA ALA A 10 -22.47 -24.24 7.12
C ALA A 10 -23.09 -24.32 5.73
N VAL A 11 -22.62 -23.52 4.78
CA VAL A 11 -22.89 -23.70 3.34
C VAL A 11 -21.57 -24.02 2.65
N THR A 12 -21.40 -25.29 2.30
CA THR A 12 -20.47 -25.76 1.28
C THR A 12 -21.18 -25.66 -0.07
N GLY A 13 -20.71 -24.76 -0.94
CA GLY A 13 -21.15 -24.68 -2.33
C GLY A 13 -20.09 -25.24 -3.26
N CYS A 14 -20.20 -26.54 -3.59
CA CYS A 14 -19.56 -27.13 -4.76
C CYS A 14 -20.40 -26.78 -5.99
N ALA A 15 -19.76 -26.28 -7.04
CA ALA A 15 -20.33 -26.22 -8.38
C ALA A 15 -19.31 -26.84 -9.34
N ASP A 16 -19.50 -28.14 -9.59
CA ASP A 16 -19.02 -28.82 -10.78
C ASP A 16 -20.04 -28.59 -11.91
N ASP A 17 -19.61 -28.09 -13.08
CA ASP A 17 -19.97 -28.71 -14.36
C ASP A 17 -19.09 -28.18 -15.52
N LYS A 18 -18.71 -29.14 -16.36
CA LYS A 18 -18.51 -29.07 -17.81
C LYS A 18 -17.11 -28.91 -18.38
N SER A 19 -16.54 -30.09 -18.62
CA SER A 19 -15.59 -30.38 -19.69
C SER A 19 -15.99 -29.73 -21.02
N SER A 20 -15.04 -29.07 -21.66
CA SER A 20 -14.93 -29.06 -23.12
C SER A 20 -13.49 -29.40 -23.47
N ASN A 21 -13.36 -30.60 -24.01
CA ASN A 21 -12.15 -31.17 -24.58
C ASN A 21 -11.77 -30.31 -25.80
N ALA A 22 -10.59 -29.70 -25.77
CA ALA A 22 -9.92 -29.20 -26.96
C ALA A 22 -8.52 -29.82 -26.98
N GLU A 23 -8.44 -30.94 -27.66
CA GLU A 23 -7.20 -31.64 -27.96
C GLU A 23 -6.54 -30.95 -29.16
N SER A 24 -5.32 -30.45 -29.01
CA SER A 24 -4.30 -30.44 -30.07
C SER A 24 -2.92 -30.00 -29.57
N SER A 25 -1.99 -30.94 -29.75
CA SER A 25 -0.58 -30.75 -30.14
C SER A 25 0.50 -30.43 -29.08
N SER A 26 1.35 -31.46 -28.90
CA SER A 26 2.73 -31.56 -28.40
C SER A 26 3.71 -30.42 -28.75
N PRO A 27 4.98 -30.43 -28.29
CA PRO A 27 5.63 -31.14 -27.18
C PRO A 27 6.34 -30.21 -26.18
N ALA A 28 6.84 -30.80 -25.10
CA ALA A 28 7.67 -30.18 -24.07
C ALA A 28 8.88 -29.40 -24.63
N ALA A 29 8.95 -28.12 -24.28
CA ALA A 29 10.20 -27.37 -24.22
C ALA A 29 10.56 -27.22 -22.74
N ALA A 30 11.59 -27.95 -22.30
CA ALA A 30 12.26 -27.71 -21.03
C ALA A 30 12.69 -26.24 -20.98
N SER A 31 12.14 -25.48 -20.03
CA SER A 31 12.66 -24.16 -19.68
C SER A 31 13.06 -24.20 -18.22
N SER A 32 14.38 -24.10 -18.06
CA SER A 32 15.14 -23.99 -16.84
C SER A 32 14.43 -23.20 -15.75
N ASN A 33 14.10 -23.88 -14.65
CA ASN A 33 13.97 -23.24 -13.35
C ASN A 33 15.39 -22.86 -12.92
N SER A 34 15.73 -21.57 -12.92
CA SER A 34 16.78 -21.00 -12.09
C SER A 34 16.55 -19.50 -11.98
N GLU A 35 15.90 -19.14 -10.88
CA GLU A 35 16.12 -17.93 -10.09
C GLU A 35 16.58 -16.69 -10.87
N SER A 36 15.62 -15.94 -11.37
CA SER A 36 15.74 -14.49 -11.32
C SER A 36 14.99 -14.06 -10.07
N SER A 37 15.73 -13.61 -9.05
CA SER A 37 15.18 -12.81 -7.95
C SER A 37 14.57 -11.54 -8.57
N ALA A 38 13.36 -11.64 -9.07
CA ALA A 38 12.51 -10.50 -9.27
C ALA A 38 12.15 -10.01 -7.87
N ALA A 39 12.78 -8.90 -7.45
CA ALA A 39 12.23 -8.06 -6.40
C ALA A 39 10.72 -7.94 -6.64
N PRO A 40 9.86 -7.99 -5.61
CA PRO A 40 8.43 -7.82 -5.81
C PRO A 40 8.23 -6.46 -6.47
N THR A 41 7.96 -6.46 -7.76
CA THR A 41 7.48 -5.31 -8.51
C THR A 41 6.16 -4.97 -7.86
N SER A 42 6.21 -4.00 -6.93
CA SER A 42 5.03 -3.35 -6.41
C SER A 42 4.35 -2.76 -7.63
N GLU A 43 3.27 -3.40 -8.09
CA GLU A 43 2.44 -2.95 -9.20
C GLU A 43 1.77 -1.61 -8.85
N THR A 44 2.56 -0.55 -8.89
CA THR A 44 2.23 0.85 -9.06
C THR A 44 3.59 1.53 -9.29
N ASP A 45 4.25 1.18 -10.40
CA ASP A 45 5.47 1.86 -10.86
C ASP A 45 5.04 3.25 -11.35
N ASP A 46 4.87 4.13 -10.38
CA ASP A 46 4.73 5.53 -10.67
C ASP A 46 6.11 6.07 -11.06
N PRO A 47 6.24 6.77 -12.21
CA PRO A 47 7.54 7.26 -12.70
C PRO A 47 8.21 8.27 -11.76
N SER A 48 7.48 8.71 -10.73
CA SER A 48 7.86 9.71 -9.73
C SER A 48 8.55 9.13 -8.49
N GLY A 49 8.71 7.80 -8.41
CA GLY A 49 9.28 7.09 -7.26
C GLY A 49 8.32 7.00 -6.07
N GLY A 50 8.00 5.79 -5.64
CA GLY A 50 7.17 5.52 -4.47
C GLY A 50 5.73 5.09 -4.75
N VAL A 51 5.06 4.59 -3.71
CA VAL A 51 3.75 3.91 -3.81
C VAL A 51 2.62 4.92 -3.61
N ARG A 52 1.66 4.97 -4.55
CA ARG A 52 0.43 5.79 -4.44
C ARG A 52 -0.66 5.00 -3.73
N ILE A 53 -1.26 5.57 -2.69
CA ILE A 53 -2.32 4.94 -1.88
C ILE A 53 -3.52 5.89 -1.79
N PRO A 54 -4.69 5.54 -2.37
CA PRO A 54 -5.90 6.35 -2.24
C PRO A 54 -6.31 6.56 -0.78
N ILE A 55 -6.89 7.71 -0.47
CA ILE A 55 -7.44 7.97 0.86
C ILE A 55 -8.61 7.01 1.12
N GLY A 56 -8.60 6.36 2.28
CA GLY A 56 -9.58 5.33 2.65
C GLY A 56 -9.14 3.91 2.33
N GLU A 57 -8.10 3.74 1.50
CA GLU A 57 -7.53 2.45 1.14
C GLU A 57 -6.21 2.17 1.88
N THR A 58 -5.74 0.94 1.78
CA THR A 58 -4.44 0.48 2.29
C THR A 58 -3.69 -0.25 1.18
N LYS A 59 -2.36 -0.11 1.16
CA LYS A 59 -1.48 -0.90 0.29
C LYS A 59 -0.29 -1.46 1.06
N THR A 60 0.22 -2.58 0.56
CA THR A 60 1.50 -3.15 1.01
C THR A 60 2.66 -2.35 0.45
N VAL A 61 3.61 -1.99 1.30
CA VAL A 61 4.85 -1.29 0.97
C VAL A 61 6.01 -2.12 1.49
N VAL A 62 6.92 -2.49 0.61
CA VAL A 62 8.16 -3.18 0.97
C VAL A 62 9.21 -2.14 1.35
N VAL A 63 9.84 -2.30 2.51
CA VAL A 63 10.87 -1.39 3.01
C VAL A 63 12.19 -1.66 2.30
N PRO A 64 12.73 -0.70 1.52
CA PRO A 64 14.05 -0.87 0.89
C PRO A 64 15.18 -0.95 1.93
N ALA A 65 16.31 -1.52 1.54
CA ALA A 65 17.51 -1.55 2.37
C ALA A 65 17.90 -0.14 2.85
N ASP A 66 18.08 0.03 4.15
CA ASP A 66 18.53 1.27 4.82
C ASP A 66 17.67 2.52 4.52
N ALA A 67 16.43 2.34 4.07
CA ALA A 67 15.55 3.44 3.71
C ALA A 67 14.66 3.87 4.89
N VAL A 68 14.54 5.19 5.04
CA VAL A 68 13.51 5.82 5.87
C VAL A 68 12.35 6.20 4.95
N LEU A 69 11.12 5.83 5.26
CA LEU A 69 9.96 6.10 4.41
C LEU A 69 9.23 7.37 4.87
N ASP A 70 8.86 8.21 3.90
CA ASP A 70 8.01 9.39 4.11
C ASP A 70 6.62 9.15 3.54
N ILE A 71 5.59 9.44 4.33
CA ILE A 71 4.23 9.63 3.84
C ILE A 71 4.08 11.08 3.41
N LYS A 72 3.86 11.31 2.13
CA LYS A 72 3.70 12.62 1.50
C LYS A 72 2.28 12.83 1.01
N VAL A 73 1.86 14.08 1.07
CA VAL A 73 0.56 14.55 0.57
C VAL A 73 0.74 15.81 -0.27
N PRO A 74 -0.18 16.12 -1.19
CA PRO A 74 -0.11 17.37 -1.96
C PRO A 74 -0.03 18.59 -1.04
N ALA A 75 0.89 19.51 -1.32
CA ALA A 75 1.05 20.74 -0.53
C ALA A 75 -0.22 21.62 -0.60
N ALA A 76 -0.99 21.52 -1.68
CA ALA A 76 -2.29 22.18 -1.84
C ALA A 76 -3.30 21.82 -0.74
N TRP A 77 -3.17 20.65 -0.09
CA TRP A 77 -4.03 20.29 1.05
C TRP A 77 -3.67 21.06 2.32
N GLY A 78 -2.46 21.60 2.43
CA GLY A 78 -2.03 22.56 3.46
C GLY A 78 -2.38 22.17 4.90
N ALA A 79 -3.32 22.90 5.50
CA ALA A 79 -3.79 22.64 6.86
C ALA A 79 -4.75 21.44 6.95
N ALA A 80 -5.51 21.13 5.90
CA ALA A 80 -6.44 19.99 5.91
C ALA A 80 -5.69 18.65 6.10
N ALA A 81 -4.46 18.57 5.62
CA ALA A 81 -3.59 17.40 5.78
C ALA A 81 -3.36 16.97 7.23
N SER A 82 -3.36 17.88 8.21
CA SER A 82 -3.18 17.49 9.63
C SER A 82 -4.40 16.76 10.22
N GLY A 83 -5.54 16.82 9.53
CA GLY A 83 -6.74 16.06 9.88
C GLY A 83 -6.64 14.58 9.50
N LEU A 84 -5.68 14.20 8.65
CA LEU A 84 -5.48 12.81 8.24
C LEU A 84 -5.07 11.92 9.41
N ARG A 85 -5.54 10.68 9.34
CA ARG A 85 -5.17 9.60 10.26
C ARG A 85 -4.56 8.48 9.47
N CYS A 86 -3.24 8.37 9.57
CA CYS A 86 -2.46 7.35 8.88
C CYS A 86 -2.11 6.20 9.83
N SER A 87 -2.01 5.01 9.28
CA SER A 87 -1.57 3.80 9.99
C SER A 87 -0.51 3.10 9.15
N VAL A 88 0.51 2.58 9.82
CA VAL A 88 1.54 1.71 9.24
C VAL A 88 1.58 0.47 10.12
N LEU A 89 1.22 -0.68 9.56
CA LEU A 89 1.15 -1.94 10.28
C LEU A 89 2.23 -2.89 9.77
N ASP A 90 2.95 -3.56 10.67
CA ASP A 90 3.83 -4.67 10.31
C ASP A 90 3.03 -5.93 9.92
N GLY A 91 3.72 -6.98 9.45
CA GLY A 91 3.10 -8.27 9.11
C GLY A 91 2.40 -8.97 10.29
N ALA A 92 2.64 -8.52 11.53
CA ALA A 92 1.94 -8.99 12.74
C ALA A 92 0.77 -8.08 13.14
N GLY A 93 0.46 -7.05 12.35
CA GLY A 93 -0.62 -6.09 12.62
C GLY A 93 -0.29 -5.07 13.70
N ARG A 94 0.98 -4.93 14.10
CA ARG A 94 1.41 -3.95 15.10
C ARG A 94 1.66 -2.61 14.41
N ASN A 95 1.24 -1.53 15.05
CA ASN A 95 1.51 -0.18 14.54
C ASN A 95 3.00 0.13 14.67
N GLU A 96 3.62 0.53 13.56
CA GLU A 96 4.96 1.09 13.54
C GLU A 96 4.97 2.53 14.07
N ASP A 97 6.13 2.94 14.59
CA ASP A 97 6.33 4.27 15.18
C ASP A 97 6.24 5.36 14.09
N LEU A 98 5.05 5.96 13.94
CA LEU A 98 4.82 7.10 13.08
C LEU A 98 5.31 8.37 13.78
N ARG A 99 6.43 8.91 13.32
CA ARG A 99 6.93 10.18 13.81
C ARG A 99 6.33 11.31 13.01
N SER A 100 5.63 12.21 13.70
CA SER A 100 5.10 13.42 13.06
C SER A 100 6.29 14.21 12.58
N SER A 101 6.32 14.54 11.29
CA SER A 101 7.33 15.47 10.82
C SER A 101 6.90 16.87 11.25
N ASP A 102 7.51 17.39 12.32
CA ASP A 102 7.28 18.75 12.84
C ASP A 102 7.48 19.85 11.79
N VAL A 103 8.16 19.52 10.69
CA VAL A 103 8.37 20.42 9.57
C VAL A 103 7.58 19.91 8.38
N LYS A 104 6.49 20.62 8.05
CA LYS A 104 5.81 20.58 6.76
C LYS A 104 6.74 21.10 5.65
N LYS A 105 7.89 20.45 5.46
CA LYS A 105 8.85 20.81 4.42
C LYS A 105 8.21 20.44 3.09
N THR A 106 7.76 21.45 2.36
CA THR A 106 7.34 21.29 0.98
C THR A 106 8.56 20.94 0.14
N GLN A 107 8.41 19.92 -0.70
CA GLN A 107 9.42 19.43 -1.63
C GLN A 107 8.76 19.29 -2.99
N GLN A 108 9.45 19.75 -4.04
CA GLN A 108 8.99 19.56 -5.39
C GLN A 108 9.41 18.16 -5.87
N ILE A 109 8.43 17.35 -6.25
CA ILE A 109 8.61 15.99 -6.75
C ILE A 109 7.89 15.94 -8.09
N TYR A 110 8.67 15.83 -9.16
CA TYR A 110 8.17 15.75 -10.55
C TYR A 110 7.22 16.89 -10.92
N GLY A 111 7.61 18.13 -10.58
CA GLY A 111 6.85 19.33 -10.90
C GLY A 111 5.66 19.63 -9.97
N HIS A 112 5.38 18.75 -9.00
CA HIS A 112 4.31 18.95 -8.02
C HIS A 112 4.89 19.22 -6.63
N ASP A 113 4.22 20.09 -5.88
CA ASP A 113 4.59 20.38 -4.51
C ASP A 113 3.97 19.36 -3.55
N TRP A 114 4.82 18.69 -2.79
CA TRP A 114 4.45 17.69 -1.79
C TRP A 114 4.93 18.10 -0.42
N MET A 115 4.11 17.92 0.60
CA MET A 115 4.50 18.07 1.99
C MET A 115 4.61 16.71 2.66
N THR A 116 5.62 16.54 3.51
CA THR A 116 5.77 15.33 4.33
C THR A 116 4.79 15.43 5.50
N LEU A 117 4.03 14.36 5.71
CA LEU A 117 3.02 14.26 6.75
C LEU A 117 3.53 13.42 7.92
N TRP A 118 4.14 12.27 7.62
CA TRP A 118 4.73 11.35 8.59
C TRP A 118 6.01 10.76 8.04
N THR A 119 6.92 10.40 8.94
CA THR A 119 8.12 9.64 8.61
C THR A 119 8.17 8.39 9.49
N PHE A 120 8.55 7.26 8.92
CA PHE A 120 8.69 5.99 9.62
C PHE A 120 9.85 5.17 9.06
N SER A 121 10.32 4.21 9.85
CA SER A 121 11.39 3.30 9.49
C SER A 121 11.09 1.92 10.06
N ALA A 122 11.45 0.88 9.33
CA ALA A 122 11.31 -0.50 9.75
C ALA A 122 12.52 -1.30 9.23
N PRO A 123 12.73 -2.55 9.68
CA PRO A 123 13.78 -3.40 9.15
C PRO A 123 13.66 -3.57 7.62
N PRO A 124 14.78 -3.73 6.90
CA PRO A 124 14.77 -3.86 5.45
C PRO A 124 14.05 -5.14 5.01
N ASN A 125 13.44 -5.11 3.83
CA ASN A 125 12.62 -6.18 3.25
C ASN A 125 11.37 -6.55 4.07
N THR A 126 10.98 -5.70 5.02
CA THR A 126 9.72 -5.87 5.74
C THR A 126 8.56 -5.39 4.88
N GLU A 127 7.49 -6.17 4.84
CA GLU A 127 6.22 -5.76 4.27
C GLU A 127 5.39 -5.01 5.31
N LEU A 128 4.98 -3.79 4.97
CA LEU A 128 4.15 -2.96 5.81
C LEU A 128 2.83 -2.64 5.12
N THR A 129 1.72 -2.71 5.85
CA THR A 129 0.43 -2.22 5.36
C THR A 129 0.28 -0.75 5.74
N VAL A 130 0.23 0.12 4.72
CA VAL A 130 0.13 1.58 4.91
C VAL A 130 -1.20 2.08 4.37
N GLY A 131 -1.85 2.99 5.10
CA GLY A 131 -3.05 3.68 4.63
C GLY A 131 -3.37 4.93 5.44
N CYS A 132 -4.17 5.82 4.86
CA CYS A 132 -4.63 7.04 5.53
C CYS A 132 -6.12 7.23 5.32
N LYS A 133 -6.80 7.71 6.37
CA LYS A 133 -8.21 8.09 6.35
C LYS A 133 -8.36 9.59 6.61
N ASP A 134 -9.37 10.18 5.99
CA ASP A 134 -9.82 11.54 6.28
C ASP A 134 -11.13 11.52 7.07
N PRO A 135 -11.09 11.42 8.41
CA PRO A 135 -12.29 11.32 9.22
C PRO A 135 -13.14 12.59 9.22
N ASN A 136 -12.57 13.74 8.82
CA ASN A 136 -13.25 15.03 8.86
C ASN A 136 -13.70 15.50 7.47
N SER A 137 -13.47 14.70 6.44
CA SER A 137 -13.80 14.98 5.03
C SER A 137 -13.35 16.39 4.62
N LYS A 138 -12.12 16.76 4.99
CA LYS A 138 -11.51 18.07 4.69
C LYS A 138 -10.63 18.05 3.45
N ILE A 139 -10.25 16.87 2.98
CA ILE A 139 -9.50 16.72 1.73
C ILE A 139 -10.46 16.92 0.55
N PRO A 140 -10.19 17.89 -0.34
CA PRO A 140 -11.07 18.18 -1.47
C PRO A 140 -11.22 16.98 -2.42
N ALA A 141 -12.47 16.58 -2.69
CA ALA A 141 -12.84 15.51 -3.61
C ALA A 141 -12.82 15.93 -5.10
N ASP A 142 -12.63 17.22 -5.38
CA ASP A 142 -12.45 17.77 -6.74
C ASP A 142 -11.18 17.24 -7.43
N ASN A 143 -10.20 16.80 -6.65
CA ASN A 143 -9.11 15.95 -7.11
C ASN A 143 -9.67 14.51 -7.25
N GLN A 144 -10.05 14.11 -8.46
CA GLN A 144 -10.80 12.89 -8.84
C GLN A 144 -10.34 11.52 -8.28
N ASN A 145 -9.36 11.46 -7.39
CA ASN A 145 -9.13 10.39 -6.42
C ASN A 145 -8.03 10.88 -5.48
N PRO A 146 -8.31 11.45 -4.30
CA PRO A 146 -7.26 11.95 -3.42
C PRO A 146 -6.39 10.77 -2.95
N TYR A 147 -5.08 10.93 -3.00
CA TYR A 147 -4.12 9.88 -2.61
C TYR A 147 -2.94 10.45 -1.82
N ILE A 148 -2.39 9.62 -0.94
CA ILE A 148 -1.06 9.84 -0.35
C ILE A 148 0.00 9.13 -1.20
N ARG A 149 1.25 9.51 -0.97
CA ARG A 149 2.40 8.82 -1.56
C ARG A 149 3.39 8.40 -0.49
N VAL A 150 3.86 7.16 -0.54
CA VAL A 150 4.92 6.65 0.33
C VAL A 150 6.22 6.62 -0.46
N ILE A 151 7.21 7.42 -0.06
CA ILE A 151 8.48 7.55 -0.77
C ILE A 151 9.64 7.16 0.15
N PRO A 152 10.55 6.27 -0.28
CA PRO A 152 11.80 6.03 0.45
C PRO A 152 12.75 7.23 0.30
N ARG A 153 13.27 7.68 1.44
CA ARG A 153 14.38 8.64 1.52
C ARG A 153 15.70 7.90 1.52
N GLY A 154 16.73 8.56 0.98
CA GLY A 154 18.11 8.06 1.04
C GLY A 154 18.49 7.10 -0.09
N LEU A 155 17.54 6.72 -0.95
CA LEU A 155 17.86 6.12 -2.24
C LEU A 155 18.35 7.23 -3.17
N LEU A 156 19.66 7.43 -3.23
CA LEU A 156 20.26 8.26 -4.26
C LEU A 156 19.92 7.66 -5.62
N PRO A 157 19.48 8.44 -6.62
CA PRO A 157 19.48 7.97 -7.99
C PRO A 157 20.94 7.68 -8.37
N HIS A 158 21.24 6.43 -8.70
CA HIS A 158 22.47 6.06 -9.39
C HIS A 158 22.35 6.37 -10.88
#